data_AF-A0A7J5E6A0-F1
#
_entry.id   AF-A0A7J5E6A0-F1
#
_cell.length_a   1.000
_cell.length_b   1.000
_cell.length_c   1.000
_cell.angle_alpha   90.00
_cell.angle_beta   90.00
_cell.angle_gamma   90.00
#
_symmetry.space_group_name_H-M   'P 1'
#
loop_
_entity.id
_entity.type
_entity.pdbx_description
1 polymer ?
#
loop_
_entity_poly.entity_id
_entity_poly.type
_entity_poly.pdbx_seq_one_letter_code
_entity_poly.pdbx_strand_id
1 'polypeptide(L)'
;MLNYMKDLDFNPSKSTEDFRKNYKLHDLAEFNGKNLLTQWGINFKEFGSDKRYQKVWEKGADKPDLIIEYKGRKALLDWKGKHSTKWLVNERAVNSYLEWSQKFHIPVSIVFFVFNEQGEIKD
;
A
#
# COMPACT_ATOMS: atom_id res chain seq x y z
N MET A 1 23.94 -5.26 -7.41
CA MET A 1 23.07 -5.58 -6.27
C MET A 1 23.43 -4.62 -5.14
N LEU A 2 22.57 -3.67 -4.78
CA LEU A 2 22.89 -2.67 -3.73
C LEU A 2 22.92 -3.34 -2.35
N ASN A 3 23.90 -2.98 -1.52
CA ASN A 3 24.21 -3.64 -0.24
C ASN A 3 23.00 -3.74 0.72
N TYR A 4 22.09 -2.77 0.72
CA TYR A 4 20.87 -2.78 1.55
C TYR A 4 19.90 -3.94 1.30
N MET A 5 19.87 -4.53 0.10
CA MET A 5 18.95 -5.64 -0.21
C MET A 5 19.40 -6.96 0.41
N LYS A 6 20.71 -7.13 0.64
CA LYS A 6 21.28 -8.30 1.31
C LYS A 6 20.98 -8.26 2.81
N ASP A 7 21.05 -7.07 3.41
CA ASP A 7 20.82 -6.88 4.85
C ASP A 7 19.38 -7.17 5.28
N LEU A 8 18.43 -7.12 4.34
CA LEU A 8 17.00 -7.38 4.58
C LEU A 8 16.56 -8.81 4.24
N ASP A 9 17.48 -9.70 3.84
CA ASP A 9 17.17 -11.08 3.41
C ASP A 9 16.05 -11.13 2.37
N PHE A 10 16.00 -10.10 1.52
CA PHE A 10 14.92 -9.88 0.57
C PHE A 10 15.39 -10.33 -0.82
N ASN A 11 14.93 -11.51 -1.23
CA ASN A 11 15.15 -12.05 -2.58
C ASN A 11 13.92 -11.75 -3.45
N PRO A 12 13.88 -10.60 -4.16
CA PRO A 12 12.78 -10.32 -5.07
C PRO A 12 12.77 -11.34 -6.21
N SER A 13 11.60 -11.88 -6.53
CA SER A 13 11.39 -12.73 -7.71
C SER A 13 11.49 -11.96 -9.04
N LYS A 14 11.60 -10.62 -8.97
CA LYS A 14 11.70 -9.71 -10.11
C LYS A 14 13.08 -9.08 -10.19
N SER A 15 13.48 -8.65 -11.39
CA SER A 15 14.72 -7.90 -11.59
C SER A 15 14.76 -6.65 -10.71
N THR A 16 15.96 -6.19 -10.32
CA THR A 16 16.12 -4.97 -9.51
C THR A 16 15.47 -3.74 -10.17
N GLU A 17 15.45 -3.70 -11.50
CA GLU A 17 14.82 -2.62 -12.26
C GLU A 17 13.29 -2.66 -12.14
N ASP A 18 12.67 -3.83 -12.31
CA ASP A 18 11.22 -4.00 -12.17
C ASP A 18 10.76 -3.73 -10.73
N PHE A 19 11.58 -4.08 -9.75
CA PHE A 19 11.34 -3.75 -8.35
C PHE A 19 11.26 -2.22 -8.16
N ARG A 20 12.24 -1.46 -8.68
CA ARG A 20 12.25 0.01 -8.61
C ARG A 20 11.08 0.66 -9.33
N LYS A 21 10.68 0.13 -10.50
CA LYS A 21 9.51 0.63 -11.24
C LYS A 21 8.23 0.51 -10.41
N ASN A 22 8.04 -0.60 -9.69
CA ASN A 22 6.88 -0.77 -8.82
C ASN A 22 6.87 0.21 -7.64
N TYR A 23 8.03 0.50 -7.04
CA TYR A 23 8.15 1.49 -5.97
C TYR A 23 7.76 2.89 -6.45
N LYS A 24 8.29 3.32 -7.61
CA LYS A 24 7.96 4.64 -8.16
C LYS A 24 6.45 4.82 -8.39
N LEU A 25 5.77 3.78 -8.85
CA LEU A 25 4.31 3.81 -9.04
C LEU A 25 3.55 3.85 -7.73
N HIS A 26 4.03 3.15 -6.71
CA HIS A 26 3.44 3.21 -5.38
C HIS A 26 3.61 4.60 -4.76
N ASP A 27 4.80 5.20 -4.86
CA ASP A 27 5.06 6.57 -4.36
C ASP A 27 4.15 7.61 -5.05
N LEU A 28 3.96 7.48 -6.37
CA LEU A 28 3.01 8.33 -7.11
C LEU A 28 1.57 8.10 -6.65
N ALA A 29 1.16 6.85 -6.44
CA ALA A 29 -0.17 6.52 -5.94
C ALA A 29 -0.39 7.08 -4.53
N GLU A 30 0.59 6.97 -3.65
CA GLU A 30 0.53 7.50 -2.29
C GLU A 30 0.43 9.03 -2.28
N PHE A 31 1.26 9.73 -3.08
CA PHE A 31 1.22 11.18 -3.20
C PHE A 31 -0.16 11.67 -3.66
N ASN A 32 -0.66 11.11 -4.76
CA ASN A 32 -1.98 11.48 -5.30
C ASN A 32 -3.11 11.07 -4.34
N GLY A 33 -3.03 9.89 -3.74
CA GLY A 33 -3.99 9.38 -2.76
C GLY A 33 -4.11 10.28 -1.53
N LYS A 34 -2.99 10.64 -0.90
CA LYS A 34 -2.98 11.56 0.26
C LYS A 34 -3.52 12.95 -0.09
N ASN A 35 -3.22 13.45 -1.28
CA ASN A 35 -3.78 14.72 -1.76
C ASN A 35 -5.31 14.64 -1.89
N LEU A 36 -5.85 13.56 -2.48
CA LEU A 36 -7.30 13.35 -2.59
C LEU A 36 -7.98 13.22 -1.22
N LEU A 37 -7.39 12.43 -0.30
CA LEU A 37 -7.91 12.31 1.07
C LEU A 37 -7.99 13.68 1.75
N THR A 38 -6.96 14.51 1.59
CA THR A 38 -6.91 15.87 2.13
C THR A 38 -8.02 16.75 1.52
N GLN A 39 -8.17 16.75 0.19
CA GLN A 39 -9.21 17.52 -0.50
C GLN A 39 -10.63 17.10 -0.09
N TRP A 40 -10.84 15.82 0.20
CA TRP A 40 -12.13 15.29 0.64
C TRP A 40 -12.37 15.43 2.15
N GLY A 41 -11.42 16.01 2.90
CA GLY A 41 -11.51 16.13 4.35
C GLY A 41 -11.55 14.78 5.07
N ILE A 42 -10.88 13.78 4.51
CA ILE A 42 -10.72 12.45 5.11
C ILE A 42 -9.45 12.46 5.96
N ASN A 43 -9.61 12.17 7.25
CA ASN A 43 -8.46 12.04 8.14
C ASN A 43 -7.74 10.73 7.84
N PHE A 44 -6.41 10.72 7.94
CA PHE A 44 -5.63 9.50 7.74
C PHE A 44 -4.40 9.45 8.64
N LYS A 45 -3.96 8.23 8.95
CA LYS A 45 -2.72 7.95 9.67
C LYS A 45 -2.02 6.75 9.06
N GLU A 46 -0.70 6.72 9.13
CA GLU A 46 0.09 5.57 8.65
C GLU A 46 -0.24 4.33 9.47
N PHE A 47 -0.46 3.21 8.77
CA PHE A 47 -0.71 1.94 9.42
C PHE A 47 0.56 1.49 10.17
N GLY A 48 0.48 1.41 11.50
CA GLY A 48 1.59 0.92 12.33
C GLY A 48 2.52 1.99 12.91
N SER A 49 2.22 3.28 12.73
CA SER A 49 3.00 4.39 13.31
C SER A 49 3.21 4.26 14.84
N ASP A 50 2.24 3.71 15.57
CA ASP A 50 2.29 3.54 17.03
C ASP A 50 2.88 2.21 17.53
N LYS A 51 3.25 1.27 16.64
CA LYS A 51 3.64 -0.11 17.05
C LYS A 51 5.05 -0.51 16.65
N ARG A 52 5.91 0.44 16.25
CA ARG A 52 7.30 0.19 15.82
C ARG A 52 8.11 -0.68 16.81
N TYR A 53 7.75 -0.69 18.09
CA TYR A 53 8.48 -1.43 19.15
C TYR A 53 7.79 -2.72 19.65
N GLN A 54 6.58 -3.06 19.17
CA GLN A 54 5.95 -4.33 19.56
C GLN A 54 6.30 -5.43 18.55
N LYS A 55 6.64 -6.63 19.04
CA LYS A 55 6.93 -7.87 18.28
C LYS A 55 5.71 -8.43 17.50
N VAL A 56 4.81 -7.57 17.03
CA VAL A 56 3.58 -7.92 16.28
C VAL A 56 3.85 -8.10 14.78
N TRP A 57 5.13 -8.04 14.39
CA TRP A 57 5.57 -8.00 13.00
C TRP A 57 6.02 -9.39 12.55
N GLU A 58 5.07 -10.30 12.33
CA GLU A 58 5.40 -11.58 11.69
C GLU A 58 5.97 -11.31 10.30
N LYS A 59 7.13 -11.92 10.03
CA LYS A 59 7.94 -11.72 8.83
C LYS A 59 7.11 -12.20 7.63
N GLY A 60 6.49 -11.28 6.89
CA GLY A 60 5.83 -11.58 5.61
C GLY A 60 4.34 -11.26 5.46
N ALA A 61 3.64 -10.69 6.43
CA ALA A 61 2.28 -10.19 6.17
C ALA A 61 2.32 -8.88 5.36
N ASP A 62 1.59 -8.83 4.24
CA ASP A 62 1.37 -7.57 3.52
C ASP A 62 0.51 -6.65 4.40
N LYS A 63 0.79 -5.35 4.37
CA LYS A 63 0.16 -4.36 5.25
C LYS A 63 -0.60 -3.35 4.42
N PRO A 64 -1.76 -2.86 4.91
CA PRO A 64 -2.33 -1.63 4.41
C PRO A 64 -1.36 -0.46 4.64
N ASP A 65 -1.48 0.59 3.84
CA ASP A 65 -0.66 1.79 3.96
C ASP A 65 -1.20 2.71 5.07
N LEU A 66 -2.53 2.88 5.12
CA LEU A 66 -3.18 3.87 5.97
C LEU A 66 -4.36 3.28 6.76
N ILE A 67 -4.68 3.95 7.86
CA ILE A 67 -6.01 3.92 8.47
C ILE A 67 -6.66 5.27 8.15
N ILE A 68 -7.79 5.26 7.46
CA ILE A 68 -8.56 6.46 7.12
C ILE A 68 -9.81 6.58 7.97
N GLU A 69 -10.28 7.81 8.18
CA GLU A 69 -11.48 8.12 8.95
C GLU A 69 -12.29 9.25 8.33
N TYR A 70 -13.59 9.01 8.15
CA TYR A 70 -14.53 10.01 7.65
C TYR A 70 -15.87 9.87 8.39
N LYS A 71 -16.35 10.96 8.98
CA LYS A 71 -17.62 11.01 9.74
C LYS A 71 -17.74 9.89 10.78
N GLY A 72 -16.67 9.62 11.52
CA GLY A 72 -16.60 8.58 12.56
C GLY A 72 -16.52 7.14 12.04
N ARG A 73 -16.45 6.93 10.72
CA ARG A 73 -16.25 5.61 10.11
C ARG A 73 -14.79 5.43 9.72
N LYS A 74 -14.22 4.27 10.04
CA LYS A 74 -12.82 3.93 9.77
C LYS A 74 -12.70 2.86 8.70
N ALA A 75 -11.62 2.90 7.94
CA ALA A 75 -11.24 1.84 7.02
C ALA A 75 -9.70 1.69 6.98
N LEU A 76 -9.24 0.48 6.71
CA LEU A 76 -7.88 0.24 6.23
C LEU A 76 -7.81 0.62 4.77
N LEU A 77 -6.70 1.19 4.34
CA LEU A 77 -6.51 1.60 2.96
C LEU A 77 -5.15 1.16 2.45
N ASP A 78 -5.12 0.67 1.21
CA ASP A 78 -3.91 0.29 0.49
C ASP A 78 -3.91 0.85 -0.94
N TRP A 79 -2.79 1.43 -1.35
CA TRP A 79 -2.55 2.05 -2.64
C TRP A 79 -1.91 1.07 -3.62
N LYS A 80 -2.52 0.91 -4.80
CA LYS A 80 -1.97 0.12 -5.90
C LYS A 80 -1.77 0.99 -7.15
N GLY A 81 -0.53 1.40 -7.40
CA GLY A 81 -0.12 1.99 -8.68
C GLY A 81 0.09 0.93 -9.75
N LYS A 82 -0.47 1.12 -10.95
CA LYS A 82 -0.38 0.19 -12.10
C LYS A 82 -0.24 0.97 -13.41
N HIS A 83 0.43 0.38 -14.40
CA HIS A 83 0.34 0.86 -15.80
C HIS A 83 -0.79 0.19 -16.60
N SER A 84 -1.22 -1.00 -16.17
CA SER A 84 -2.30 -1.74 -16.82
C SER A 84 -3.64 -1.40 -16.18
N THR A 85 -4.69 -1.38 -16.99
CA THR A 85 -6.08 -1.29 -16.53
C THR A 85 -6.58 -2.55 -15.83
N LYS A 86 -5.81 -3.65 -15.82
CA LYS A 86 -6.14 -4.87 -15.09
C LYS A 86 -5.95 -4.66 -13.59
N TRP A 87 -7.04 -4.73 -12.84
CA TRP A 87 -7.04 -4.63 -11.38
C TRP A 87 -6.64 -5.97 -10.76
N LEU A 88 -5.33 -6.14 -10.53
CA LEU A 88 -4.76 -7.36 -9.97
C LEU A 88 -4.11 -7.09 -8.62
N VAL A 89 -4.51 -7.90 -7.64
CA VAL A 89 -3.94 -7.96 -6.28
C VAL A 89 -3.36 -9.35 -6.07
N ASN A 90 -2.25 -9.45 -5.33
CA ASN A 90 -1.69 -10.73 -4.95
C ASN A 90 -2.61 -11.41 -3.91
N GLU A 91 -2.90 -12.70 -4.06
CA GLU A 91 -3.69 -13.49 -3.11
C GLU A 91 -3.15 -13.38 -1.68
N ARG A 92 -1.82 -13.39 -1.51
CA ARG A 92 -1.17 -13.17 -0.20
C ARG A 92 -1.58 -11.84 0.42
N ALA A 93 -1.64 -10.78 -0.38
CA ALA A 93 -2.05 -9.46 0.09
C ALA A 93 -3.53 -9.46 0.50
N VAL A 94 -4.39 -10.10 -0.29
CA VAL A 94 -5.82 -10.25 0.03
C VAL A 94 -6.00 -10.97 1.36
N ASN A 95 -5.30 -12.10 1.57
CA ASN A 95 -5.37 -12.85 2.81
C ASN A 95 -4.92 -12.00 4.01
N SER A 96 -3.81 -11.27 3.89
CA SER A 96 -3.38 -10.35 4.95
C SER A 96 -4.40 -9.23 5.21
N TYR A 97 -5.02 -8.66 4.17
CA TYR A 97 -6.06 -7.64 4.34
C TYR A 97 -7.29 -8.17 5.08
N LEU A 98 -7.71 -9.40 4.80
CA LEU A 98 -8.81 -10.06 5.51
C LEU A 98 -8.48 -10.25 7.00
N GLU A 99 -7.28 -10.72 7.31
CA GLU A 99 -6.81 -10.86 8.70
C GLU A 99 -6.82 -9.51 9.43
N TRP A 100 -6.30 -8.45 8.79
CA TRP A 100 -6.30 -7.11 9.38
C TRP A 100 -7.72 -6.56 9.56
N SER A 101 -8.61 -6.79 8.60
CA SER A 101 -10.01 -6.38 8.69
C SER A 101 -10.70 -7.01 9.89
N GLN A 102 -10.53 -8.33 10.06
CA GLN A 102 -11.08 -9.08 11.19
C GLN A 102 -10.49 -8.59 12.53
N LYS A 103 -9.17 -8.41 12.60
CA LYS A 103 -8.48 -7.97 13.81
C LYS A 103 -8.93 -6.60 14.30
N PHE A 104 -9.11 -5.64 13.38
CA PHE A 104 -9.48 -4.27 13.72
C PHE A 104 -10.98 -3.99 13.63
N HIS A 105 -11.79 -4.95 13.16
CA HIS A 105 -13.22 -4.82 12.93
C HIS A 105 -13.57 -3.60 12.04
N ILE A 106 -12.76 -3.35 11.01
CA ILE A 106 -12.96 -2.27 10.04
C ILE A 106 -12.75 -2.79 8.61
N PRO A 107 -13.45 -2.25 7.60
CA PRO A 107 -13.29 -2.69 6.21
C PRO A 107 -11.92 -2.31 5.63
N VAL A 108 -11.52 -2.97 4.54
CA VAL A 108 -10.34 -2.61 3.74
C VAL A 108 -10.78 -2.03 2.40
N SER A 109 -10.17 -0.92 2.00
CA SER A 109 -10.30 -0.31 0.68
C SER A 109 -8.98 -0.44 -0.08
N ILE A 110 -9.00 -1.08 -1.24
CA ILE A 110 -7.85 -1.13 -2.14
C ILE A 110 -8.11 -0.12 -3.27
N VAL A 111 -7.25 0.88 -3.39
CA VAL A 111 -7.43 1.97 -4.35
C VAL A 111 -6.37 1.87 -5.44
N PHE A 112 -6.83 1.79 -6.68
CA PHE A 112 -5.97 1.66 -7.84
C PHE A 112 -5.75 3.01 -8.50
N PHE A 113 -4.49 3.33 -8.76
CA PHE A 113 -4.10 4.42 -9.65
C PHE A 113 -3.52 3.81 -10.91
N VAL A 114 -4.13 4.12 -12.06
CA VAL A 114 -3.64 3.70 -13.37
C VAL A 114 -2.86 4.85 -13.97
N PHE A 115 -1.56 4.64 -14.21
CA PHE A 115 -0.65 5.64 -14.75
C PHE A 115 -0.23 5.29 -16.18
N ASN A 116 -0.10 6.29 -17.05
CA ASN A 116 0.59 6.13 -18.32
C ASN A 116 2.11 5.97 -18.10
N GLU A 117 2.88 5.77 -19.18
CA GLU A 117 4.34 5.61 -19.11
C GLU A 117 5.06 6.86 -18.59
N GLN A 118 4.42 8.02 -18.74
CA GLN A 118 4.90 9.32 -18.27
C GLN A 118 4.62 9.54 -16.76
N GLY A 119 3.84 8.66 -16.11
CA GLY A 119 3.47 8.75 -14.70
C GLY A 119 2.25 9.64 -14.42
N GLU A 120 1.47 9.97 -15.45
CA GLU A 120 0.23 10.73 -15.34
C GLU A 120 -0.95 9.77 -15.14
N ILE A 121 -1.95 10.18 -14.36
CA ILE A 121 -3.15 9.37 -14.13
C ILE A 121 -3.94 9.30 -15.44
N LYS A 122 -4.28 8.08 -15.85
CA LYS A 122 -5.08 7.84 -17.04
C LYS A 122 -6.56 7.84 -16.66
N ASP A 123 -7.35 8.68 -17.34
CA ASP A 123 -8.82 8.67 -17.28
C ASP A 123 -9.42 7.38 -17.88
#